data_AF-A0A5N8Z5U5-F1
#
_entry.id   AF-A0A5N8Z5U5-F1
#
_cell.length_a   1.000
_cell.length_b   1.000
_cell.length_c   1.000
_cell.angle_alpha   90.00
_cell.angle_beta   90.00
_cell.angle_gamma   90.00
#
_symmetry.space_group_name_H-M   'P 1'
#
loop_
_entity.id
_entity.type
_entity.pdbx_description
1 polymer ?
#
loop_
_entity_poly.entity_id
_entity_poly.type
_entity_poly.pdbx_seq_one_letter_code
_entity_poly.pdbx_strand_id
1 'polypeptide(L)' 'MTTRDPAEIEENLWRAAEELKTLETLEDVKQWWAAYYISLGHRRLGRLLLGQPVERLVEQSLRGTSE' A
#
# COMPACT_ATOMS: atom_id res chain seq x y z
N MET A 1 -19.24 -6.29 4.41
CA MET A 1 -18.20 -5.56 3.66
C MET A 1 -17.55 -4.60 4.62
N THR A 2 -16.33 -4.89 5.09
CA THR A 2 -15.60 -3.95 5.95
C THR A 2 -15.08 -2.84 5.06
N THR A 3 -15.80 -1.72 4.99
CA THR A 3 -15.28 -0.45 4.49
C THR A 3 -14.13 -0.08 5.43
N ARG A 4 -12.90 -0.44 5.05
CA ARG A 4 -11.72 -0.03 5.83
C ARG A 4 -11.64 1.48 5.81
N ASP A 5 -11.36 2.05 6.97
CA ASP A 5 -11.34 3.49 7.13
C ASP A 5 -10.27 4.08 6.19
N PRO A 6 -10.56 5.16 5.45
CA PRO A 6 -9.59 5.78 4.54
C PRO A 6 -8.31 6.20 5.28
N ALA A 7 -8.41 6.58 6.55
CA ALA A 7 -7.26 6.86 7.40
C ALA A 7 -6.37 5.63 7.65
N GLU A 8 -6.97 4.44 7.84
CA GLU A 8 -6.20 3.19 7.99
C GLU A 8 -5.50 2.81 6.68
N ILE A 9 -6.13 3.05 5.52
CA ILE A 9 -5.51 2.77 4.22
C ILE A 9 -4.32 3.70 3.99
N GLU A 10 -4.46 4.98 4.35
CA GLU A 10 -3.39 5.96 4.25
C GLU A 10 -2.20 5.60 5.15
N GLU A 11 -2.43 5.29 6.42
CA GLU A 11 -1.37 4.90 7.35
C GLU A 11 -0.63 3.65 6.87
N ASN A 12 -1.37 2.63 6.42
CA ASN A 12 -0.79 1.41 5.88
C ASN A 12 0.02 1.67 4.60
N LEU A 13 -0.41 2.58 3.73
CA LEU A 13 0.33 2.95 2.52
C LEU A 13 1.66 3.63 2.86
N TRP A 14 1.64 4.56 3.82
CA TRP A 14 2.84 5.25 4.29
C TRP A 14 3.83 4.28 4.92
N ARG A 15 3.37 3.43 5.85
CA ARG A 15 4.23 2.41 6.48
C ARG A 15 4.80 1.45 5.44
N ALA A 16 3.97 0.96 4.52
CA ALA A 16 4.42 0.07 3.46
C ALA A 16 5.49 0.74 2.57
N ALA A 17 5.37 2.04 2.29
CA ALA A 17 6.34 2.79 1.49
C ALA A 17 7.67 3.02 2.20
N GLU A 18 7.65 3.26 3.51
CA GLU A 18 8.87 3.38 4.30
C GLU A 18 9.59 2.04 4.43
N GLU A 19 8.85 0.97 4.76
CA GLU A 19 9.44 -0.37 4.86
C GLU A 19 9.97 -0.86 3.52
N LEU A 20 9.33 -0.51 2.40
CA LEU A 20 9.81 -0.87 1.06
C LEU A 20 11.23 -0.33 0.78
N LYS A 21 11.61 0.82 1.35
CA LYS A 21 12.95 1.42 1.17
C LYS A 21 14.05 0.65 1.88
N THR A 22 13.70 -0.18 2.87
CA THR A 22 14.65 -0.94 3.69
C THR A 22 14.72 -2.41 3.29
N LEU A 23 13.93 -2.87 2.31
CA LEU A 23 13.96 -4.25 1.86
C LEU A 23 15.15 -4.46 0.93
N GLU A 24 16.01 -5.42 1.28
CA GLU A 24 17.23 -5.72 0.51
C GLU A 24 17.10 -7.03 -0.27
N THR A 25 16.27 -7.97 0.21
CA THR A 25 16.14 -9.30 -0.39
C THR A 25 14.76 -9.54 -1.01
N LEU A 26 14.70 -10.52 -1.93
CA LEU A 26 13.44 -10.99 -2.50
C LEU A 26 12.51 -11.58 -1.42
N GLU A 27 13.06 -12.18 -0.36
CA GLU A 27 12.27 -12.73 0.74
C GLU A 27 11.62 -11.62 1.57
N ASP A 28 12.34 -10.52 1.84
CA ASP A 28 11.79 -9.33 2.50
C ASP A 28 10.60 -8.77 1.73
N VAL A 29 10.74 -8.65 0.40
CA VAL A 29 9.65 -8.20 -0.49
C VAL A 29 8.44 -9.13 -0.44
N LYS A 30 8.65 -10.46 -0.38
CA LYS A 30 7.55 -11.42 -0.26
C LYS A 30 6.82 -11.31 1.08
N GLN A 31 7.56 -11.18 2.19
CA GLN A 31 6.97 -11.01 3.51
C GLN A 31 6.21 -9.70 3.63
N TRP A 32 6.81 -8.60 3.16
CA TRP A 32 6.17 -7.30 3.05
C TRP A 32 4.88 -7.37 2.22
N TRP A 33 4.94 -8.00 1.04
CA TRP A 33 3.77 -8.15 0.19
C TRP A 33 2.65 -8.92 0.91
N ALA A 34 2.97 -10.02 1.58
CA ALA A 34 1.99 -10.82 2.32
C ALA A 34 1.37 -10.03 3.49
N ALA A 35 2.17 -9.25 4.22
CA ALA A 35 1.71 -8.43 5.35
C ALA A 35 0.68 -7.38 4.92
N TYR A 36 0.90 -6.72 3.80
CA TYR A 36 0.02 -5.65 3.32
C TYR A 36 -1.01 -6.10 2.28
N TYR A 37 -0.94 -7.33 1.76
CA TYR A 37 -1.84 -7.82 0.71
C TYR A 37 -3.30 -7.74 1.11
N ILE A 38 -3.60 -8.19 2.33
CA ILE A 38 -4.96 -8.18 2.86
C ILE A 38 -5.43 -6.74 3.03
N SER A 39 -4.59 -5.82 3.52
CA SER A 39 -4.92 -4.44 3.87
C SER A 39 -5.04 -3.50 2.67
N LEU A 40 -4.04 -3.50 1.78
CA LEU A 40 -3.90 -2.55 0.66
C LEU A 40 -4.35 -3.14 -0.68
N GLY A 41 -4.23 -4.45 -0.86
CA GLY A 41 -4.57 -5.15 -2.09
C GLY A 41 -3.48 -5.10 -3.18
N HIS A 42 -3.55 -6.03 -4.13
CA HIS A 42 -2.52 -6.24 -5.15
C HIS A 42 -2.28 -5.01 -6.05
N ARG A 43 -3.32 -4.22 -6.36
CA ARG A 43 -3.17 -3.04 -7.23
C ARG A 43 -2.30 -1.97 -6.57
N ARG A 44 -2.55 -1.65 -5.31
CA ARG A 44 -1.84 -0.59 -4.58
C ARG A 44 -0.39 -1.01 -4.30
N LEU A 45 -0.19 -2.25 -3.85
CA LEU A 45 1.15 -2.79 -3.62
C LEU A 45 1.99 -2.85 -4.89
N GLY A 46 1.39 -3.31 -5.99
CA GLY A 46 2.07 -3.33 -7.29
C GLY A 46 2.50 -1.93 -7.72
N ARG A 47 1.63 -0.92 -7.53
CA ARG A 47 1.96 0.47 -7.85
C ARG A 47 3.10 1.02 -6.98
N LEU A 48 3.10 0.68 -5.69
CA LEU A 48 4.14 1.08 -4.75
C LEU A 48 5.50 0.50 -5.15
N LEU A 49 5.53 -0.79 -5.51
CA LEU A 49 6.74 -1.48 -5.99
C LEU A 49 7.25 -0.95 -7.32
N LEU A 50 6.36 -0.44 -8.18
CA LEU A 50 6.74 0.23 -9.43
C LEU A 50 7.32 1.63 -9.21
N GLY A 51 7.49 2.08 -7.96
CA GLY A 51 8.05 3.37 -7.62
C GLY A 51 7.07 4.53 -7.72
N GLN A 52 5.76 4.25 -7.75
CA GLN A 52 4.76 5.31 -7.73
C GLN A 52 4.76 6.01 -6.35
N PRO A 53 4.77 7.34 -6.29
CA PRO A 53 4.79 8.07 -5.02
C PRO A 53 3.55 7.76 -4.19
N VAL A 54 3.77 7.51 -2.89
CA VAL A 54 2.73 7.14 -1.93
C VAL A 54 1.60 8.19 -1.88
N GLU A 55 1.95 9.48 -1.97
CA GLU A 55 1.01 10.60 -2.00
C GLU A 55 -0.04 10.43 -3.12
N ARG A 56 0.37 10.03 -4.32
CA ARG A 56 -0.53 9.79 -5.44
C ARG A 56 -1.45 8.58 -5.21
N LEU A 57 -0.96 7.56 -4.49
CA LEU A 57 -1.74 6.36 -4.19
C LEU A 57 -2.77 6.61 -3.09
N VAL A 58 -2.42 7.45 -2.11
CA VAL A 58 -3.34 7.95 -1.09
C VAL A 58 -4.42 8.81 -1.74
N GLU A 59 -4.06 9.79 -2.57
CA GLU A 59 -5.01 10.61 -3.32
C GLU A 59 -5.99 9.77 -4.17
N GLN A 60 -5.48 8.75 -4.87
CA GLN A 60 -6.32 7.83 -5.66
C GLN A 60 -7.23 6.97 -4.78
N SER A 61 -6.75 6.56 -3.60
CA SER A 61 -7.55 5.76 -2.67
C SER A 61 -8.67 6.58 -2.04
N LEU A 62 -8.44 7.86 -1.76
CA LEU A 62 -9.44 8.79 -1.28
C LEU A 62 -10.51 9.09 -2.35
N ARG A 63 -10.09 9.28 -3.61
CA ARG A 63 -10.99 9.55 -4.74
C ARG A 63 -11.82 8.33 -5.16
N GLY A 64 -11.29 7.12 -5.02
CA GLY A 64 -11.97 5.87 -5.41
C GLY A 64 -13.08 5.40 -4.46
N THR A 65 -13.33 6.12 -3.35
CA THR A 65 -14.45 5.87 -2.43
C THR A 65 -15.73 6.62 -2.81
N SER A 66 -15.70 7.39 -3.90
CA SER A 66 -16.84 8.14 -4.45
C SER A 66 -17.31 7.54 -5.77
N GLU A 67 -17.70 6.26 -5.79
CA GLU A 67 -18.53 5.67 -6.86
C GLU A 67 -19.53 4.67 -6.27
#